data_AF-A0A1Q8QYC3-F1
#
_entry.id   AF-A0A1Q8QYC3-F1
#
_cell.length_a   1.000
_cell.length_b   1.000
_cell.length_c   1.000
_cell.angle_alpha   90.00
_cell.angle_beta   90.00
_cell.angle_gamma   90.00
#
_symmetry.space_group_name_H-M   'P 1'
#
loop_
_entity.id
_entity.type
_entity.pdbx_description
1 polymer ?
#
loop_
_entity_poly.entity_id
_entity_poly.type
_entity_poly.pdbx_seq_one_letter_code
_entity_poly.pdbx_strand_id
1 'polypeptide(L)'
;MIKRRKDEGFTLIELMIVIAVIGILAIVLVPKVGTIKTQAKNQGIDTNMRVVQGYVQAKISHWADKNTLQSAIASDIDSGLTTSSDPMKNPFFNGSAGTNIINVIGSELPATTDAVQIRSTSAGTGQGTIEVIVPADSGTNNTLATNGITINGLDQNGTVYNTVNIKP
;
A
#
# COMPACT_ATOMS: atom_id res chain seq x y z
N MET A 1 61.04 -46.93 -7.81
CA MET A 1 60.95 -46.27 -6.49
C MET A 1 59.83 -45.25 -6.53
N ILE A 2 58.74 -45.44 -5.78
CA ILE A 2 57.61 -44.50 -5.73
C ILE A 2 57.90 -43.47 -4.63
N LYS A 3 58.10 -42.21 -5.04
CA LYS A 3 58.34 -41.08 -4.13
C LYS A 3 57.01 -40.71 -3.46
N ARG A 4 56.84 -41.02 -2.17
CA ARG A 4 55.68 -40.56 -1.40
C ARG A 4 55.75 -39.04 -1.27
N ARG A 5 54.70 -38.33 -1.68
CA ARG A 5 54.57 -36.89 -1.44
C ARG A 5 54.33 -36.69 0.05
N LYS A 6 54.95 -35.65 0.62
CA LYS A 6 54.66 -35.23 2.00
C LYS A 6 53.33 -34.50 1.96
N ASP A 7 52.31 -35.09 2.56
CA ASP A 7 51.05 -34.39 2.80
C ASP A 7 51.27 -33.48 4.01
N GLU A 8 51.31 -32.17 3.76
CA GLU A 8 51.41 -31.15 4.80
C GLU A 8 50.06 -31.07 5.51
N GLY A 9 50.04 -31.49 6.78
CA GLY A 9 48.83 -31.46 7.61
C GLY A 9 48.45 -30.05 8.02
N PHE A 10 47.15 -29.77 8.04
CA PHE A 10 46.59 -28.50 8.49
C PHE A 10 46.93 -28.26 9.97
N THR A 11 47.46 -27.10 10.30
CA THR A 11 47.82 -26.74 11.67
C THR A 11 46.58 -26.34 12.47
N LEU A 12 46.58 -26.61 13.78
CA LEU A 12 45.48 -26.18 14.65
C LEU A 12 45.30 -24.65 14.65
N ILE A 13 46.41 -23.90 14.53
CA ILE A 13 46.37 -22.45 14.48
C ILE A 13 45.69 -21.92 13.20
N GLU A 14 45.88 -22.59 12.06
CA GLU A 14 45.16 -22.25 10.82
C GLU A 14 43.66 -22.43 11.02
N LEU A 15 43.23 -23.52 11.66
CA LEU A 15 41.81 -23.74 11.94
C LEU A 15 41.25 -22.67 12.90
N MET A 16 42.02 -22.27 13.91
CA MET A 16 41.62 -21.23 14.87
C MET A 16 41.43 -19.86 14.24
N ILE A 17 42.32 -19.46 13.33
CA ILE A 17 42.19 -18.18 12.62
C ILE A 17 40.97 -18.22 11.69
N VAL A 18 40.72 -19.33 11.00
CA VAL A 18 39.58 -19.48 10.10
C VAL A 18 38.26 -19.32 10.85
N ILE A 19 38.08 -20.00 12.00
CA ILE A 19 36.85 -19.85 12.79
C ILE A 19 36.72 -18.44 13.40
N ALA A 20 37.84 -17.80 13.75
CA ALA A 20 37.83 -16.43 14.26
C ALA A 20 37.37 -15.44 13.18
N VAL A 21 37.87 -15.59 11.94
CA VAL A 21 37.47 -14.74 10.80
C VAL A 21 36.01 -14.99 10.41
N ILE A 22 35.58 -16.26 10.33
CA ILE A 22 34.17 -16.62 10.04
C ILE A 22 33.24 -16.04 11.13
N GLY A 23 33.65 -16.07 12.40
CA GLY A 23 32.88 -15.51 13.51
C GLY A 23 32.67 -14.00 13.39
N ILE A 24 33.70 -13.25 12.99
CA ILE A 24 33.61 -11.79 12.76
C ILE A 24 32.71 -11.50 11.56
N LEU A 25 32.90 -12.21 10.45
CA LEU A 25 32.12 -12.01 9.23
C LEU A 25 30.63 -12.32 9.45
N ALA A 26 30.31 -13.38 10.19
CA ALA A 26 28.93 -13.79 10.43
C ALA A 26 28.10 -12.69 11.14
N ILE A 27 28.72 -11.90 12.03
CA ILE A 27 28.02 -10.81 12.76
C ILE A 27 27.67 -9.65 11.83
N VAL A 28 28.61 -9.24 10.96
CA VAL A 28 28.42 -8.10 10.05
C VAL A 28 27.51 -8.47 8.87
N LEU A 29 27.45 -9.74 8.52
CA LEU A 29 26.74 -10.21 7.33
C LEU A 29 25.22 -10.31 7.49
N VAL A 30 24.62 -10.04 8.66
CA VAL A 30 23.15 -10.12 8.82
C VAL A 30 22.49 -8.84 8.27
N PRO A 31 21.90 -8.85 7.06
CA PRO A 31 21.15 -7.69 6.58
C PRO A 31 19.90 -7.47 7.43
N LYS A 32 19.53 -6.20 7.63
CA LYS A 32 18.27 -5.82 8.28
C LYS A 32 17.07 -6.11 7.35
N VAL A 33 16.70 -7.38 7.23
CA VAL A 33 15.63 -7.85 6.33
C VAL A 33 14.25 -7.28 6.66
N GLY A 34 14.00 -6.83 7.90
CA GLY A 34 12.72 -6.26 8.31
C GLY A 34 12.39 -4.95 7.60
N THR A 35 13.31 -3.99 7.62
CA THR A 35 13.11 -2.66 7.02
C THR A 35 12.93 -2.74 5.50
N ILE A 36 13.70 -3.61 4.83
CA ILE A 36 13.61 -3.80 3.37
C ILE A 36 12.23 -4.34 2.98
N LYS A 37 11.69 -5.29 3.76
CA LYS A 37 10.35 -5.84 3.52
C LYS A 37 9.27 -4.76 3.68
N THR A 38 9.29 -3.97 4.75
CA THR A 38 8.31 -2.89 4.94
C THR A 38 8.41 -1.83 3.84
N GLN A 39 9.63 -1.47 3.41
CA GLN A 39 9.82 -0.52 2.30
C GLN A 39 9.25 -1.05 0.98
N ALA A 40 9.50 -2.33 0.66
CA ALA A 40 8.92 -2.96 -0.53
C ALA A 40 7.38 -2.99 -0.47
N LYS A 41 6.81 -3.22 0.72
CA LYS A 41 5.35 -3.18 0.91
C LYS A 41 4.78 -1.76 0.74
N ASN A 42 5.46 -0.73 1.23
CA ASN A 42 5.07 0.67 1.00
C ASN A 42 5.10 1.03 -0.50
N GLN A 43 6.09 0.55 -1.25
CA GLN A 43 6.11 0.71 -2.71
C GLN A 43 4.92 0.00 -3.39
N GLY A 44 4.45 -1.10 -2.81
CA GLY A 44 3.20 -1.75 -3.21
C GLY A 44 1.99 -0.85 -3.02
N ILE A 45 1.91 -0.11 -1.91
CA ILE A 45 0.85 0.90 -1.68
C ILE A 45 0.93 1.99 -2.77
N ASP A 46 2.12 2.53 -3.05
CA ASP A 46 2.28 3.57 -4.07
C ASP A 46 1.86 3.08 -5.46
N THR A 47 2.19 1.84 -5.80
CA THR A 47 1.75 1.21 -7.06
C THR A 47 0.23 1.14 -7.12
N ASN A 48 -0.38 0.69 -6.04
CA ASN A 48 -1.83 0.64 -5.92
C ASN A 48 -2.45 2.06 -6.04
N MET A 49 -1.88 3.07 -5.37
CA MET A 49 -2.36 4.45 -5.42
C MET A 49 -2.34 5.01 -6.83
N ARG A 50 -1.32 4.67 -7.64
CA ARG A 50 -1.22 5.10 -9.04
C ARG A 50 -2.35 4.54 -9.90
N VAL A 51 -2.79 3.31 -9.65
CA VAL A 51 -3.95 2.72 -10.35
C VAL A 51 -5.22 3.51 -10.02
N VAL A 52 -5.48 3.76 -8.74
CA VAL A 52 -6.64 4.57 -8.30
C VAL A 52 -6.56 5.99 -8.85
N GLN A 53 -5.38 6.61 -8.81
CA GLN A 53 -5.15 7.94 -9.37
C GLN A 53 -5.42 8.00 -10.88
N GLY A 54 -4.99 6.99 -11.64
CA GLY A 54 -5.25 6.92 -13.07
C GLY A 54 -6.74 6.83 -13.36
N TYR A 55 -7.46 6.01 -12.60
CA TYR A 55 -8.92 5.88 -12.72
C TYR A 55 -9.64 7.20 -12.41
N VAL A 56 -9.30 7.84 -11.27
CA VAL A 56 -9.90 9.12 -10.87
C VAL A 56 -9.57 10.22 -11.87
N GLN A 57 -8.31 10.35 -12.32
CA GLN A 57 -7.92 11.35 -13.32
C GLN A 57 -8.68 11.21 -14.64
N ALA A 58 -8.98 9.98 -15.07
CA ALA A 58 -9.72 9.75 -16.31
C ALA A 58 -11.19 10.21 -16.22
N LYS A 59 -11.76 10.32 -15.02
CA LYS A 59 -13.19 10.58 -14.80
C LYS A 59 -13.51 11.90 -14.10
N ILE A 60 -12.54 12.51 -13.43
CA ILE A 60 -12.80 13.65 -12.54
C ILE A 60 -13.42 14.86 -13.26
N SER A 61 -12.97 15.20 -14.47
CA SER A 61 -13.55 16.32 -15.23
C SER A 61 -14.99 16.00 -15.67
N HIS A 62 -15.28 14.75 -16.02
CA HIS A 62 -16.65 14.32 -16.34
C HIS A 62 -17.59 14.44 -15.14
N TRP A 63 -17.15 13.97 -13.96
CA TRP A 63 -17.95 14.10 -12.75
C TRP A 63 -18.18 15.57 -12.36
N ALA A 64 -17.15 16.42 -12.54
CA ALA A 64 -17.21 17.84 -12.26
C ALA A 64 -18.19 18.57 -13.20
N ASP A 65 -18.12 18.33 -14.51
CA ASP A 65 -19.00 18.96 -15.49
C ASP A 65 -20.48 18.60 -15.26
N LYS A 66 -20.74 17.39 -14.80
CA LYS A 66 -22.09 16.88 -14.52
C LYS A 66 -22.61 17.22 -13.13
N ASN A 67 -21.81 17.88 -12.29
CA ASN A 67 -22.11 18.09 -10.87
C ASN A 67 -22.60 16.78 -10.22
N THR A 68 -21.83 15.71 -10.43
CA THR A 68 -22.20 14.36 -10.03
C THR A 68 -22.18 14.26 -8.52
N LEU A 69 -23.27 13.72 -7.94
CA LEU A 69 -23.37 13.52 -6.50
C LEU A 69 -22.23 12.65 -5.97
N GLN A 70 -21.74 13.01 -4.78
CA GLN A 70 -20.64 12.32 -4.11
C GLN A 70 -20.85 10.80 -4.00
N SER A 71 -22.08 10.35 -3.69
CA SER A 71 -22.41 8.92 -3.58
C SER A 71 -22.29 8.19 -4.92
N ALA A 72 -22.65 8.84 -6.03
CA ALA A 72 -22.50 8.27 -7.37
C ALA A 72 -21.03 8.19 -7.80
N ILE A 73 -20.22 9.22 -7.47
CA ILE A 73 -18.76 9.17 -7.67
C ILE A 73 -18.17 8.02 -6.86
N ALA A 74 -18.55 7.90 -5.59
CA ALA A 74 -18.05 6.87 -4.70
C ALA A 74 -18.35 5.46 -5.22
N SER A 75 -19.58 5.24 -5.69
CA SER A 75 -20.01 3.98 -6.30
C SER A 75 -19.29 3.67 -7.62
N ASP A 76 -19.05 4.68 -8.48
CA ASP A 76 -18.32 4.49 -9.75
C ASP A 76 -16.84 4.15 -9.52
N ILE A 77 -16.21 4.73 -8.49
CA ILE A 77 -14.84 4.38 -8.08
C ILE A 77 -14.77 2.95 -7.53
N ASP A 78 -15.67 2.61 -6.62
CA ASP A 78 -15.70 1.29 -6.00
C ASP A 78 -15.94 0.20 -7.06
N SER A 79 -16.99 0.34 -7.87
CA SER A 79 -17.31 -0.64 -8.93
C SER A 79 -16.22 -0.73 -10.00
N GLY A 80 -15.61 0.38 -10.43
CA GLY A 80 -14.58 0.39 -11.45
C GLY A 80 -13.25 -0.28 -11.04
N LEU A 81 -12.93 -0.31 -9.73
CA LEU A 81 -11.65 -0.79 -9.23
C LEU A 81 -11.73 -2.14 -8.50
N THR A 82 -12.89 -2.50 -7.95
CA THR A 82 -13.05 -3.74 -7.16
C THR A 82 -13.61 -4.92 -7.95
N THR A 83 -14.36 -4.67 -9.03
CA THR A 83 -15.01 -5.73 -9.84
C THR A 83 -14.12 -6.29 -10.97
N SER A 84 -12.86 -5.84 -11.06
CA SER A 84 -11.90 -6.28 -12.08
C SER A 84 -11.45 -7.74 -11.88
N SER A 85 -11.15 -8.44 -12.97
CA SER A 85 -10.68 -9.84 -12.95
C SER A 85 -9.35 -10.05 -12.20
N ASP A 86 -8.63 -8.97 -11.92
CA ASP A 86 -7.41 -8.96 -11.11
C ASP A 86 -7.49 -7.80 -10.09
N PRO A 87 -8.11 -8.01 -8.92
CA PRO A 87 -8.25 -6.97 -7.91
C PRO A 87 -6.89 -6.71 -7.25
N MET A 88 -6.61 -5.44 -7.05
CA MET A 88 -5.41 -4.95 -6.37
C MET A 88 -5.23 -5.64 -5.01
N LYS A 89 -4.01 -6.06 -4.70
CA LYS A 89 -3.70 -6.79 -3.46
C LYS A 89 -3.14 -5.84 -2.40
N ASN A 90 -3.49 -6.08 -1.14
CA ASN A 90 -2.87 -5.39 -0.03
C ASN A 90 -1.43 -5.92 0.17
N PRO A 91 -0.39 -5.08 0.13
CA PRO A 91 1.00 -5.52 0.24
C PRO A 91 1.36 -6.01 1.66
N PHE A 92 0.58 -5.67 2.69
CA PHE A 92 0.83 -6.07 4.07
C PHE A 92 0.25 -7.45 4.43
N PHE A 93 -0.78 -7.89 3.72
CA PHE A 93 -1.48 -9.15 3.98
C PHE A 93 -1.39 -10.08 2.77
N ASN A 94 -0.67 -11.19 2.92
CA ASN A 94 -0.68 -12.25 1.93
C ASN A 94 -1.99 -13.04 2.04
N GLY A 95 -2.88 -12.92 1.06
CA GLY A 95 -3.84 -13.98 0.77
C GLY A 95 -5.33 -13.77 1.06
N SER A 96 -5.82 -12.57 1.40
CA SER A 96 -7.25 -12.30 1.18
C SER A 96 -7.45 -11.66 -0.18
N ALA A 97 -7.49 -12.50 -1.20
CA ALA A 97 -8.18 -12.13 -2.44
C ALA A 97 -9.64 -11.86 -2.07
N GLY A 98 -10.06 -10.60 -2.08
CA GLY A 98 -11.45 -10.22 -1.84
C GLY A 98 -11.71 -9.23 -0.70
N THR A 99 -10.69 -8.77 0.03
CA THR A 99 -10.89 -7.63 0.94
C THR A 99 -10.71 -6.35 0.13
N ASN A 100 -11.76 -5.55 -0.08
CA ASN A 100 -11.61 -4.30 -0.82
C ASN A 100 -10.57 -3.43 -0.12
N ILE A 101 -9.46 -3.18 -0.81
CA ILE A 101 -8.38 -2.34 -0.30
C ILE A 101 -8.69 -0.86 -0.43
N ILE A 102 -9.83 -0.52 -1.06
CA ILE A 102 -10.27 0.83 -1.35
C ILE A 102 -11.44 1.12 -0.40
N ASN A 103 -11.31 2.17 0.41
CA ASN A 103 -12.40 2.76 1.16
C ASN A 103 -12.78 4.08 0.49
N VAL A 104 -13.97 4.16 -0.11
CA VAL A 104 -14.45 5.41 -0.72
C VAL A 104 -15.42 6.10 0.22
N ILE A 105 -15.08 7.30 0.67
CA ILE A 105 -15.91 8.08 1.60
C ILE A 105 -16.78 9.03 0.78
N GLY A 106 -18.03 8.62 0.56
CA GLY A 106 -19.11 9.45 0.03
C GLY A 106 -20.26 9.50 1.03
N SER A 107 -20.73 10.69 1.41
CA SER A 107 -21.72 10.82 2.48
C SER A 107 -23.08 10.26 2.07
N GLU A 108 -23.57 9.28 2.81
CA GLU A 108 -24.93 9.36 3.32
C GLU A 108 -24.91 9.31 4.86
N LEU A 109 -25.86 10.06 5.44
CA LEU A 109 -26.53 9.89 6.74
C LEU A 109 -26.34 10.98 7.80
N PRO A 110 -27.44 11.30 8.52
CA PRO A 110 -27.75 12.62 9.05
C PRO A 110 -26.82 13.02 10.19
N ALA A 111 -26.73 14.34 10.37
CA ALA A 111 -26.10 14.97 11.51
C ALA A 111 -26.64 14.37 12.82
N THR A 112 -25.89 13.47 13.43
CA THR A 112 -25.63 13.33 14.87
C THR A 112 -24.79 12.06 15.09
N THR A 113 -23.54 12.27 15.50
CA THR A 113 -22.65 11.26 16.12
C THR A 113 -21.88 10.33 15.16
N ASP A 114 -20.57 10.61 15.09
CA ASP A 114 -19.43 9.74 14.80
C ASP A 114 -19.41 8.90 13.49
N ALA A 115 -18.86 9.53 12.43
CA ALA A 115 -18.18 8.97 11.25
C ALA A 115 -18.53 7.51 10.83
N VAL A 116 -19.35 7.37 9.79
CA VAL A 116 -19.63 6.08 9.13
C VAL A 116 -18.71 5.89 7.91
N GLN A 117 -18.00 4.76 7.87
CA GLN A 117 -17.01 4.38 6.85
C GLN A 117 -17.53 3.25 5.94
N ILE A 118 -17.21 3.26 4.63
CA ILE A 118 -17.34 2.06 3.76
C ILE A 118 -16.14 1.14 4.04
N ARG A 119 -16.17 0.50 5.22
CA ARG A 119 -15.16 -0.49 5.63
C ARG A 119 -15.40 -1.80 4.90
N SER A 120 -14.52 -2.16 3.99
CA SER A 120 -14.28 -3.59 3.72
C SER A 120 -13.34 -4.13 4.77
N THR A 121 -13.94 -4.81 5.73
CA THR A 121 -13.26 -5.40 6.88
C THR A 121 -12.51 -6.66 6.46
N SER A 122 -11.19 -6.66 6.66
CA SER A 122 -10.57 -7.73 7.46
C SER A 122 -9.17 -7.37 7.93
N ALA A 123 -8.99 -7.55 9.24
CA ALA A 123 -7.78 -7.57 10.05
C ALA A 123 -6.86 -6.32 10.02
N GLY A 124 -7.18 -5.32 10.85
CA GLY A 124 -6.28 -4.23 11.24
C GLY A 124 -6.64 -2.91 10.57
N THR A 125 -7.38 -2.07 11.30
CA THR A 125 -7.90 -0.75 10.91
C THR A 125 -7.00 0.00 9.91
N GLY A 126 -7.36 -0.01 8.61
CA GLY A 126 -6.71 0.79 7.56
C GLY A 126 -5.28 0.40 7.16
N GLN A 127 -4.74 -0.75 7.60
CA GLN A 127 -3.32 -1.05 7.31
C GLN A 127 -3.10 -1.43 5.84
N GLY A 128 -2.19 -0.74 5.14
CA GLY A 128 -1.84 -1.09 3.76
C GLY A 128 -2.93 -0.82 2.71
N THR A 129 -3.98 -0.08 3.07
CA THR A 129 -5.14 0.21 2.21
C THR A 129 -5.03 1.58 1.55
N ILE A 130 -5.92 1.84 0.60
CA ILE A 130 -6.11 3.14 -0.03
C ILE A 130 -7.46 3.71 0.42
N GLU A 131 -7.44 4.96 0.86
CA GLU A 131 -8.62 5.73 1.18
C GLU A 131 -8.83 6.79 0.11
N VAL A 132 -10.04 6.85 -0.46
CA VAL A 132 -10.44 7.84 -1.45
C VAL A 132 -11.50 8.73 -0.82
N ILE A 133 -11.17 10.00 -0.68
CA ILE A 133 -12.04 11.03 -0.10
C ILE A 133 -12.59 11.86 -1.23
N VAL A 134 -13.88 11.68 -1.50
CA VAL A 134 -14.63 12.52 -2.43
C VAL A 134 -15.18 13.71 -1.62
N PRO A 135 -15.10 14.96 -2.10
CA PRO A 135 -15.65 16.10 -1.38
C PRO A 135 -17.18 16.01 -1.33
N ALA A 136 -17.78 16.46 -0.23
CA ALA A 136 -19.24 16.52 -0.11
C ALA A 136 -19.80 17.49 -1.14
N ASP A 137 -20.75 17.03 -1.96
CA ASP A 137 -21.52 17.87 -2.87
C ASP A 137 -22.91 18.08 -2.26
N SER A 138 -23.25 19.33 -1.95
CA SER A 138 -24.58 19.72 -1.47
C SER A 138 -25.59 19.98 -2.60
N GLY A 139 -25.33 19.45 -3.81
CA GLY A 139 -26.23 19.46 -4.97
C GLY A 139 -26.38 20.82 -5.66
N THR A 140 -25.68 21.85 -5.17
CA THR A 140 -25.76 23.23 -5.68
C THR A 140 -24.40 23.85 -5.95
N ASN A 141 -23.31 23.25 -5.45
CA ASN A 141 -21.95 23.73 -5.62
C ASN A 141 -21.10 22.59 -6.16
N ASN A 142 -20.40 22.83 -7.26
CA ASN A 142 -19.42 21.90 -7.80
C ASN A 142 -18.16 21.88 -6.90
N THR A 143 -18.31 21.31 -5.70
CA THR A 143 -17.25 21.21 -4.69
C THR A 143 -16.11 20.33 -5.17
N LEU A 144 -16.39 19.40 -6.10
CA LEU A 144 -15.39 18.62 -6.82
C LEU A 144 -14.45 19.51 -7.65
N ALA A 145 -14.98 20.51 -8.37
CA ALA A 145 -14.16 21.45 -9.14
C ALA A 145 -13.23 22.31 -8.26
N THR A 146 -13.65 22.62 -7.04
CA THR A 146 -12.85 23.45 -6.12
C THR A 146 -11.83 22.62 -5.32
N ASN A 147 -12.30 21.52 -4.71
CA ASN A 147 -11.55 20.77 -3.71
C ASN A 147 -10.81 19.55 -4.27
N GLY A 148 -11.29 18.98 -5.39
CA GLY A 148 -10.73 17.75 -5.95
C GLY A 148 -11.00 16.50 -5.11
N ILE A 149 -10.54 15.35 -5.58
CA ILE A 149 -10.59 14.07 -4.87
C ILE A 149 -9.23 13.79 -4.24
N THR A 150 -9.23 13.45 -2.95
CA THR A 150 -7.99 13.08 -2.24
C THR A 150 -7.86 11.57 -2.15
N ILE A 151 -6.66 11.06 -2.40
CA ILE A 151 -6.30 9.65 -2.32
C ILE A 151 -5.17 9.50 -1.30
N ASN A 152 -5.42 8.75 -0.23
CA ASN A 152 -4.46 8.46 0.83
C ASN A 152 -4.04 6.99 0.76
N GLY A 153 -2.73 6.72 0.77
CA GLY A 153 -2.18 5.40 1.06
C GLY A 153 -1.90 5.28 2.54
N LEU A 154 -2.35 4.21 3.17
CA LEU A 154 -2.17 3.96 4.59
C LEU A 154 -1.08 2.90 4.83
N ASP A 155 -0.14 3.16 5.74
CA ASP A 155 0.97 2.25 6.06
C ASP A 155 0.52 1.01 6.87
N GLN A 156 1.49 0.21 7.34
CA GLN A 156 1.27 -0.94 8.21
C GLN A 156 0.62 -0.62 9.57
N ASN A 157 0.52 0.66 9.95
CA ASN A 157 -0.12 1.10 11.19
C ASN A 157 -1.47 1.77 10.92
N GLY A 158 -1.92 1.84 9.66
CA GLY A 158 -3.13 2.56 9.27
C GLY A 158 -2.96 4.08 9.27
N THR A 159 -1.72 4.57 9.34
CA THR A 159 -1.41 6.01 9.26
C THR A 159 -1.23 6.41 7.81
N VAL A 160 -1.65 7.62 7.45
CA VAL A 160 -1.44 8.18 6.10
C VAL A 160 0.06 8.23 5.81
N TYR A 161 0.50 7.38 4.89
CA TYR A 161 1.86 7.29 4.38
C TYR A 161 2.09 8.30 3.26
N ASN A 162 1.12 8.42 2.36
CA ASN A 162 1.20 9.24 1.16
C ASN A 162 -0.19 9.76 0.80
N THR A 163 -0.27 10.97 0.26
CA THR A 163 -1.51 11.63 -0.13
C THR A 163 -1.34 12.28 -1.50
N VAL A 164 -2.34 12.10 -2.36
CA VAL A 164 -2.43 12.82 -3.63
C VAL A 164 -3.81 13.43 -3.78
N ASN A 165 -3.85 14.71 -4.15
CA ASN A 165 -5.08 15.40 -4.49
C ASN A 165 -5.16 15.56 -6.01
N ILE A 166 -6.29 15.17 -6.58
CA ILE A 166 -6.60 15.27 -8.00
C ILE A 166 -7.69 16.32 -8.16
N LYS A 167 -7.42 17.33 -8.99
CA LYS A 167 -8.41 18.34 -9.39
C LYS A 167 -8.82 18.12 -10.85
N PRO A 168 -10.06 18.45 -11.22
CA PRO A 168 -10.54 18.33 -12.59
C PRO A 168 -9.83 19.24 -13.59
#